data_AF-A0A2G8EJB2-F1
#
_entry.id   AF-A0A2G8EJB2-F1
#
_cell.length_a   1.000
_cell.length_b   1.000
_cell.length_c   1.000
_cell.angle_alpha   90.00
_cell.angle_beta   90.00
_cell.angle_gamma   90.00
#
_symmetry.space_group_name_H-M   'P 1'
#
loop_
_entity.id
_entity.type
_entity.pdbx_description
1 polymer ?
#
loop_
_entity_poly.entity_id
_entity_poly.type
_entity_poly.pdbx_seq_one_letter_code
_entity_poly.pdbx_strand_id
1 'polypeptide(L)'
;MFVREKVEALAARRLTEQQIADVLDIDMDELRQDRERLALFREAIRIGTAKGEAELRGALYKRARNGDVYAYNELMRLSRSKDSD
;
A
#
# COMPACT_ATOMS: atom_id res chain seq x y z
N MET A 1 -17.32 10.90 5.72
CA MET A 1 -16.06 10.63 6.45
C MET A 1 -15.67 9.19 6.15
N PHE A 2 -14.49 8.96 5.56
CA PHE A 2 -14.05 7.60 5.22
C PHE A 2 -13.50 6.89 6.46
N VAL A 3 -13.61 5.56 6.49
CA VAL A 3 -13.03 4.73 7.54
C VAL A 3 -11.58 4.45 7.18
N ARG A 4 -10.64 4.98 7.97
CA ARG A 4 -9.19 4.91 7.74
C ARG A 4 -8.71 3.48 7.48
N GLU A 5 -9.18 2.52 8.27
CA GLU A 5 -8.79 1.11 8.19
C GLU A 5 -9.16 0.49 6.84
N LYS A 6 -10.29 0.93 6.24
CA LYS A 6 -10.70 0.46 4.91
C LYS A 6 -9.78 1.00 3.81
N VAL A 7 -9.41 2.29 3.90
CA VAL A 7 -8.45 2.92 2.97
C VAL A 7 -7.11 2.20 3.04
N GLU A 8 -6.59 1.98 4.25
CA GLU A 8 -5.33 1.26 4.46
C GLU A 8 -5.39 -0.17 3.90
N ALA A 9 -6.49 -0.89 4.13
CA ALA A 9 -6.66 -2.26 3.64
C ALA A 9 -6.72 -2.35 2.11
N LEU A 10 -7.33 -1.37 1.44
CA LEU A 10 -7.38 -1.32 -0.03
C LEU A 10 -6.02 -0.90 -0.61
N ALA A 11 -5.35 0.08 0.00
CA ALA A 11 -4.01 0.49 -0.38
C ALA A 11 -2.97 -0.64 -0.20
N ALA A 12 -3.08 -1.44 0.86
CA ALA A 12 -2.24 -2.63 1.06
C ALA A 12 -2.37 -3.66 -0.08
N ARG A 13 -3.51 -3.66 -0.79
CA ARG A 13 -3.78 -4.48 -1.98
C ARG A 13 -3.38 -3.81 -3.30
N ARG A 14 -2.65 -2.69 -3.22
CA ARG A 14 -2.14 -1.90 -4.36
C ARG A 14 -3.22 -1.23 -5.21
N LEU A 15 -4.39 -0.93 -4.65
CA LEU A 15 -5.36 -0.08 -5.33
C LEU A 15 -4.84 1.37 -5.39
N THR A 16 -5.17 2.07 -6.49
CA THR A 16 -4.83 3.49 -6.66
C THR A 16 -5.74 4.40 -5.85
N GLU A 17 -5.35 5.67 -5.66
CA GLU A 17 -6.18 6.68 -4.97
C GLU A 17 -7.61 6.73 -5.52
N GLN A 18 -7.75 6.75 -6.86
CA GLN A 18 -9.06 6.77 -7.51
C GLN A 18 -9.85 5.48 -7.30
N GLN A 19 -9.22 4.30 -7.45
CA GLN A 19 -9.90 3.03 -7.22
C GLN A 19 -10.38 2.87 -5.77
N ILE A 20 -9.61 3.37 -4.81
CA ILE A 20 -10.01 3.37 -3.40
C ILE A 20 -11.20 4.30 -3.19
N ALA A 21 -11.17 5.50 -3.81
CA ALA A 21 -12.29 6.43 -3.74
C ALA A 21 -13.56 5.83 -4.34
N ASP A 22 -13.46 5.21 -5.52
CA ASP A 22 -14.58 4.55 -6.21
C ASP A 22 -15.18 3.42 -5.35
N VAL A 23 -14.35 2.58 -4.74
CA VAL A 23 -14.81 1.46 -3.87
C VAL A 23 -15.49 1.97 -2.59
N LEU A 24 -15.07 3.12 -2.09
CA LEU A 24 -15.58 3.70 -0.85
C LEU A 24 -16.67 4.76 -1.08
N ASP A 25 -17.09 4.95 -2.33
CA ASP A 25 -18.07 5.95 -2.75
C ASP A 25 -17.67 7.37 -2.27
N ILE A 26 -16.40 7.71 -2.46
CA ILE A 26 -15.83 9.01 -2.11
C ILE A 26 -15.75 9.87 -3.37
N ASP A 27 -16.44 11.01 -3.35
CA ASP A 27 -16.26 12.04 -4.37
C ASP A 27 -14.90 12.73 -4.17
N MET A 28 -13.99 12.50 -5.11
CA MET A 28 -12.63 13.06 -5.07
C MET A 28 -12.61 14.57 -5.32
N ASP A 29 -13.57 15.11 -6.06
CA ASP A 29 -13.65 16.55 -6.33
C ASP A 29 -14.16 17.30 -5.11
N GLU A 30 -15.11 16.71 -4.37
CA GLU A 30 -15.52 17.21 -3.05
C GLU A 30 -14.37 17.09 -2.05
N LEU A 31 -13.71 15.93 -1.98
CA LEU A 31 -12.60 15.71 -1.04
C LEU A 31 -11.45 16.70 -1.24
N ARG A 32 -11.17 17.10 -2.48
CA ARG A 32 -10.13 18.10 -2.80
C ARG A 32 -10.43 19.50 -2.26
N GLN A 33 -11.69 19.83 -1.99
CA GLN A 33 -12.06 21.10 -1.36
C GLN A 33 -11.67 21.15 0.12
N ASP A 34 -11.53 19.99 0.77
CA ASP A 34 -11.11 19.87 2.17
C ASP A 34 -9.66 19.33 2.25
N ARG A 35 -8.71 20.26 2.38
CA ARG A 35 -7.28 19.93 2.42
C ARG A 35 -6.91 19.00 3.57
N GLU A 36 -7.55 19.13 4.73
CA GLU A 36 -7.25 18.31 5.89
C GLU A 36 -7.73 16.87 5.67
N ARG A 37 -8.97 16.70 5.18
CA ARG A 37 -9.49 15.38 4.84
C ARG A 37 -8.71 14.72 3.71
N LEU A 38 -8.29 15.48 2.69
CA LEU A 38 -7.45 14.96 1.62
C LEU A 38 -6.09 14.49 2.16
N ALA A 39 -5.49 15.24 3.09
CA ALA A 39 -4.22 14.86 3.72
C ALA A 39 -4.36 13.55 4.51
N LEU A 40 -5.42 13.42 5.33
CA LEU A 40 -5.71 12.20 6.09
C LEU A 40 -5.97 11.00 5.17
N PHE A 41 -6.66 11.20 4.05
CA PHE A 41 -6.91 10.15 3.07
C PHE A 41 -5.62 9.62 2.45
N ARG A 42 -4.76 10.54 2.00
CA ARG A 42 -3.45 10.21 1.42
C ARG A 42 -2.50 9.61 2.43
N GLU A 43 -2.55 10.05 3.68
CA GLU A 43 -1.79 9.45 4.77
C GLU A 43 -2.21 7.98 4.99
N ALA A 44 -3.51 7.70 5.05
CA ALA A 44 -4.03 6.34 5.14
C ALA A 44 -3.59 5.48 3.95
N ILE A 45 -3.57 6.03 2.73
CA ILE A 45 -3.04 5.31 1.56
C ILE A 45 -1.56 4.97 1.76
N ARG A 46 -0.71 5.92 2.13
CA ARG A 46 0.74 5.65 2.35
C ARG A 46 0.97 4.58 3.41
N ILE A 47 0.23 4.63 4.51
CA ILE A 47 0.35 3.67 5.60
C ILE A 47 -0.09 2.28 5.14
N GLY A 48 -1.22 2.18 4.43
CA GLY A 48 -1.69 0.93 3.86
C GLY A 48 -0.70 0.31 2.89
N THR A 49 -0.15 1.10 1.97
CA THR A 49 0.89 0.65 1.04
C THR A 49 2.12 0.11 1.77
N ALA A 50 2.64 0.86 2.77
CA ALA A 50 3.79 0.41 3.56
C ALA A 50 3.51 -0.91 4.31
N LYS A 51 2.31 -1.08 4.87
CA LYS A 51 1.88 -2.33 5.52
C LYS A 51 1.83 -3.49 4.53
N GLY A 52 1.19 -3.31 3.38
CA GLY A 52 1.12 -4.35 2.34
C GLY A 52 2.49 -4.75 1.80
N GLU A 53 3.41 -3.79 1.64
CA GLU A 53 4.79 -4.09 1.26
C GLU A 53 5.55 -4.88 2.34
N ALA A 54 5.36 -4.56 3.61
CA ALA A 54 5.99 -5.27 4.71
C ALA A 54 5.48 -6.71 4.79
N GLU A 55 4.17 -6.92 4.66
CA GLU A 55 3.54 -8.25 4.60
C GLU A 55 4.08 -9.07 3.43
N LEU A 56 4.13 -8.49 2.22
CA LEU A 56 4.65 -9.16 1.04
C LEU A 56 6.13 -9.55 1.21
N ARG A 57 6.97 -8.65 1.74
CA ARG A 57 8.38 -8.96 2.04
C ARG A 57 8.50 -10.08 3.08
N GLY A 58 7.70 -10.05 4.14
CA GLY A 58 7.68 -11.10 5.16
C GLY A 58 7.29 -12.46 4.58
N ALA A 59 6.32 -12.49 3.67
CA ALA A 59 5.91 -13.71 2.97
C ALA A 59 7.02 -14.24 2.03
N LEU A 60 7.66 -13.36 1.25
CA LEU A 60 8.79 -13.71 0.38
C LEU A 60 9.97 -14.26 1.20
N TYR A 61 10.32 -13.61 2.31
CA TYR A 61 11.39 -14.08 3.19
C TYR A 61 11.13 -15.49 3.74
N LYS A 62 9.91 -15.76 4.22
CA LYS A 62 9.53 -17.10 4.71
C LYS A 62 9.67 -18.16 3.62
N ARG A 63 9.23 -17.86 2.39
CA ARG A 63 9.37 -18.78 1.24
C ARG A 63 10.83 -18.99 0.86
N ALA A 64 11.61 -17.93 0.76
CA ALA A 64 13.04 -17.99 0.45
C ALA A 64 13.81 -18.83 1.47
N ARG A 65 13.52 -18.64 2.76
CA ARG A 65 14.10 -19.44 3.86
C ARG A 65 13.78 -20.94 3.73
N ASN A 66 12.64 -21.28 3.12
CA ASN A 66 12.23 -22.65 2.87
C ASN A 66 12.75 -23.22 1.53
N GLY A 67 13.66 -22.52 0.85
CA GLY A 67 14.32 -23.00 -0.37
C GLY A 67 13.68 -22.54 -1.68
N ASP A 68 12.68 -21.64 -1.63
CA ASP A 68 12.10 -21.06 -2.85
C ASP A 68 13.04 -20.02 -3.48
N VAL A 69 13.76 -20.46 -4.52
CA VAL A 69 14.73 -19.64 -5.25
C VAL A 69 14.09 -18.43 -5.93
N TYR A 70 12.85 -18.56 -6.41
CA TYR A 70 12.13 -17.44 -7.01
C TYR A 70 11.82 -16.37 -5.96
N ALA A 71 11.36 -16.78 -4.78
CA ALA A 71 11.10 -15.85 -3.68
C ALA A 71 12.38 -15.15 -3.20
N TYR A 72 13.52 -15.84 -3.18
CA TYR A 72 14.82 -15.26 -2.85
C TYR A 72 15.24 -14.18 -3.86
N ASN A 73 15.18 -14.49 -5.17
CA ASN A 73 15.56 -13.55 -6.21
C ASN A 73 14.70 -12.29 -6.19
N GLU A 74 13.39 -12.44 -5.98
CA GLU A 74 12.47 -11.31 -5.88
C GLU A 74 12.72 -10.47 -4.63
N LEU A 75 13.02 -11.09 -3.48
CA LEU A 75 13.40 -10.37 -2.27
C LEU A 75 14.68 -9.54 -2.47
N MET A 76 15.70 -10.11 -3.14
CA MET A 76 16.95 -9.42 -3.43
C MET A 76 16.75 -8.24 -4.41
N ARG A 77 15.87 -8.39 -5.40
CA ARG A 77 15.49 -7.32 -6.33
C ARG A 77 14.87 -6.14 -5.58
N LEU A 78 13.95 -6.42 -4.66
CA LEU A 78 13.26 -5.40 -3.85
C LEU A 78 14.16 -4.70 -2.81
N SER A 79 15.24 -5.35 -2.39
CA SER A 79 16.25 -4.72 -1.51
C SER A 79 17.06 -3.69 -2.27
N ARG A 80 17.57 -4.06 -3.46
CA ARG A 80 18.42 -3.18 -4.28
C ARG A 80 17.71 -1.91 -4.74
N SER A 81 16.41 -2.00 -5.04
CA SER A 81 15.61 -0.83 -5.39
C SER A 81 15.41 0.14 -4.23
N LYS A 82 15.52 -0.31 -2.98
CA LYS A 82 15.39 0.54 -1.79
C LYS A 82 16.68 1.23 -1.38
N ASP A 83 17.84 0.68 -1.75
CA ASP A 83 19.14 1.27 -1.46
C ASP A 83 19.52 2.38 -2.47
N SER A 84 18.72 2.57 -3.51
CA SER A 84 18.96 3.53 -4.60
C SER A 84 18.08 4.79 -4.54
N ASP A 85 17.17 4.87 -3.56
CA ASP A 85 16.33 6.03 -3.21
C ASP A 85 16.80 6.65 -1.88
#